data_AF-A0A7W9MRR5-F1
#
_entry.id   AF-A0A7W9MRR5-F1
#
_cell.length_a   1.000
_cell.length_b   1.000
_cell.length_c   1.000
_cell.angle_alpha   90.00
_cell.angle_beta   90.00
_cell.angle_gamma   90.00
#
_symmetry.space_group_name_H-M   'P 1'
#
loop_
_entity.id
_entity.type
_entity.pdbx_description
1 polymer ?
#
loop_
_entity_poly.entity_id
_entity_poly.type
_entity_poly.pdbx_seq_one_letter_code
_entity_poly.pdbx_strand_id
1 'polypeptide(L)'
;MASSLSVAGCRHETTTSLRPRQETMGCSRVMTRDERQPNLLLKQARGTLSQARLAELVNDEILRATGSVGAITAKSISDWERGWYSWPGKHARDALCRVLDAPDAAALGFENRRTAAEPAPAVVAALDITALLDLAGLNGKGSLGQGEVGRLEVPGGRLFSGLDLDAFYWPAEPTGSDRLAVRSLDDAATVRPDRRSAVIAVTDAAGEEWYHVADGRQFARQPLGPDQTRDLSSAYILDDLTVAILWMITNTDAALLSDDYSLEHYRTQLSPYDELPSSSLTFGAVPDLHELSARWLGSRFCADHILRNLNRLTSAPLFWSREQRGEEASSWLIWTHKIQYLSATSKVLKRHRRAFCIPEHEAAKSPRYERVLMLLAVTLMEAFQITVDVTTDPDHGQVEGFVLGGEAIVANWLRAPGLWYVEASAPPSRRAVYRDIAAAATSRSIIDQPTTARRLEALAGYLDIPWRWFRKRCTELSAVGASGIAQPRSRLLSTMGLDLALSYVASLDRNEGA
;
A
#
# COMPACT_ATOMS: atom_id res chain seq x y z
N MET A 1 -28.56 -36.13 49.16
CA MET A 1 -28.02 -34.94 49.86
C MET A 1 -28.45 -33.76 48.99
N ALA A 2 -29.49 -32.98 49.33
CA ALA A 2 -29.62 -32.06 50.48
C ALA A 2 -28.62 -30.89 50.37
N SER A 3 -28.96 -29.59 50.37
CA SER A 3 -30.26 -28.85 50.45
C SER A 3 -30.01 -27.45 49.83
N SER A 4 -30.82 -26.83 48.96
CA SER A 4 -32.19 -26.25 49.08
C SER A 4 -32.31 -24.93 49.88
N LEU A 5 -33.18 -24.02 49.38
CA LEU A 5 -33.63 -22.70 49.88
C LEU A 5 -32.76 -21.45 49.49
N SER A 6 -33.26 -20.26 49.08
CA SER A 6 -34.57 -19.53 49.17
C SER A 6 -34.72 -18.68 50.46
N VAL A 7 -35.26 -17.43 50.54
CA VAL A 7 -35.76 -16.41 49.57
C VAL A 7 -35.87 -15.02 50.29
N ALA A 8 -35.99 -13.91 49.53
CA ALA A 8 -36.37 -12.55 49.98
C ALA A 8 -35.43 -11.84 51.01
N GLY A 9 -35.49 -10.52 51.22
CA GLY A 9 -36.25 -9.46 50.50
C GLY A 9 -37.05 -8.53 51.43
N CYS A 10 -36.75 -7.23 51.43
CA CYS A 10 -37.56 -6.19 52.09
C CYS A 10 -37.42 -4.82 51.40
N ARG A 11 -38.45 -3.98 51.54
CA ARG A 11 -38.51 -2.60 51.00
C ARG A 11 -38.58 -1.58 52.14
N HIS A 12 -38.35 -0.30 51.84
CA HIS A 12 -38.98 0.82 52.53
C HIS A 12 -39.10 2.05 51.60
N GLU A 13 -40.19 2.83 51.75
CA GLU A 13 -40.64 3.89 50.83
C GLU A 13 -41.20 5.09 51.66
N THR A 14 -40.94 6.39 51.41
CA THR A 14 -40.13 7.08 50.37
C THR A 14 -39.07 8.04 51.00
N THR A 15 -39.12 9.39 51.12
CA THR A 15 -40.06 10.46 50.71
C THR A 15 -39.37 11.85 50.55
N THR A 16 -39.28 12.34 49.32
CA THR A 16 -39.25 13.74 48.81
C THR A 16 -38.59 14.91 49.58
N SER A 17 -37.58 15.56 48.94
CA SER A 17 -37.52 17.03 48.83
C SER A 17 -36.71 17.53 47.61
N LEU A 18 -37.08 18.70 47.09
CA LEU A 18 -36.47 19.47 45.97
C LEU A 18 -35.36 20.41 46.51
N ARG A 19 -34.44 21.05 45.76
CA ARG A 19 -34.25 21.40 44.32
C ARG A 19 -32.70 21.52 44.03
N PRO A 20 -32.22 21.79 42.80
CA PRO A 20 -30.85 21.43 42.36
C PRO A 20 -29.78 22.53 42.39
N ARG A 21 -28.50 22.14 42.23
CA ARG A 21 -27.43 22.98 41.62
C ARG A 21 -26.30 22.16 40.98
N GLN A 22 -26.09 22.39 39.68
CA GLN A 22 -24.86 22.27 38.89
C GLN A 22 -23.82 21.19 39.26
N GLU A 23 -23.84 20.06 38.55
CA GLU A 23 -22.65 19.23 38.34
C GLU A 23 -21.98 19.62 37.03
N THR A 24 -20.67 19.92 37.06
CA THR A 24 -19.84 20.14 35.87
C THR A 24 -19.15 18.84 35.47
N MET A 25 -19.85 17.98 34.72
CA MET A 25 -19.20 16.84 34.05
C MET A 25 -18.63 17.25 32.70
N GLY A 26 -17.30 17.27 32.58
CA GLY A 26 -16.63 17.30 31.29
C GLY A 26 -16.82 15.95 30.59
N CYS A 27 -17.50 15.94 29.45
CA CYS A 27 -17.68 14.75 28.62
C CYS A 27 -17.22 15.04 27.19
N SER A 28 -16.50 14.10 26.57
CA SER A 28 -15.90 14.28 25.25
C SER A 28 -16.99 14.46 24.18
N ARG A 29 -17.01 15.63 23.52
CA ARG A 29 -18.09 16.00 22.61
C ARG A 29 -17.93 15.32 21.25
N VAL A 30 -18.57 14.16 21.12
CA VAL A 30 -18.83 13.52 19.82
C VAL A 30 -19.49 14.53 18.88
N MET A 31 -18.87 14.83 17.74
CA MET A 31 -19.46 15.68 16.72
C MET A 31 -20.66 14.98 16.09
N THR A 32 -21.85 15.57 16.23
CA THR A 32 -23.09 15.08 15.63
C THR A 32 -23.24 15.55 14.17
N ARG A 33 -24.33 15.13 13.52
CA ARG A 33 -24.52 15.19 12.07
C ARG A 33 -24.77 16.59 11.48
N ASP A 34 -24.82 17.63 12.33
CA ASP A 34 -25.56 18.87 12.06
C ASP A 34 -24.70 20.09 11.66
N GLU A 35 -23.37 20.06 11.78
CA GLU A 35 -22.49 21.15 11.31
C GLU A 35 -22.11 20.96 9.82
N ARG A 36 -23.14 20.82 8.97
CA ARG A 36 -23.01 20.61 7.52
C ARG A 36 -23.71 21.72 6.75
N GLN A 37 -22.93 22.67 6.24
CA GLN A 37 -23.46 23.74 5.40
C GLN A 37 -23.65 23.23 3.95
N PRO A 38 -24.87 23.31 3.38
CA PRO A 38 -25.10 22.95 1.99
C PRO A 38 -24.47 23.99 1.05
N ASN A 39 -23.93 23.55 -0.08
CA ASN A 39 -23.43 24.46 -1.11
C ASN A 39 -24.61 25.09 -1.87
N LEU A 40 -25.08 26.22 -1.35
CA LEU A 40 -26.19 26.99 -1.93
C LEU A 40 -25.80 27.66 -3.25
N LEU A 41 -24.53 28.02 -3.46
CA LEU A 41 -24.05 28.68 -4.67
C LEU A 41 -24.08 27.74 -5.88
N LEU A 42 -23.55 26.52 -5.77
CA LEU A 42 -23.70 25.48 -6.79
C LEU A 42 -25.17 25.18 -7.09
N LYS A 43 -26.01 25.13 -6.05
CA LYS A 43 -27.44 24.86 -6.17
C LYS A 43 -28.21 25.97 -6.87
N GLN A 44 -27.79 27.23 -6.69
CA GLN A 44 -28.29 28.40 -7.41
C GLN A 44 -27.81 28.40 -8.86
N ALA A 45 -26.51 28.19 -9.11
CA ALA A 45 -25.90 28.16 -10.43
C ALA A 45 -26.47 27.06 -11.34
N ARG A 46 -26.75 25.86 -10.80
CA ARG A 46 -27.46 24.78 -11.55
C ARG A 46 -28.89 25.21 -11.96
N GLY A 47 -29.53 26.10 -11.21
CA GLY A 47 -30.87 26.61 -11.49
C GLY A 47 -31.90 25.48 -11.70
N THR A 48 -32.49 25.45 -12.89
CA THR A 48 -33.52 24.49 -13.31
C THR A 48 -32.97 23.17 -13.90
N LEU A 49 -31.66 23.07 -14.18
CA LEU A 49 -31.06 21.83 -14.70
C LEU A 49 -31.19 20.69 -13.68
N SER A 50 -31.54 19.48 -14.11
CA SER A 50 -31.53 18.33 -13.20
C SER A 50 -30.09 17.95 -12.79
N GLN A 51 -29.92 17.33 -11.63
CA GLN A 51 -28.61 16.82 -11.18
C GLN A 51 -28.00 15.83 -12.19
N ALA A 52 -28.84 15.03 -12.86
CA ALA A 52 -28.41 14.15 -13.94
C ALA A 52 -27.94 14.94 -15.18
N ARG A 53 -28.72 15.93 -15.63
CA ARG A 53 -28.36 16.72 -16.81
C ARG A 53 -27.11 17.57 -16.60
N LEU A 54 -26.87 18.07 -15.38
CA LEU A 54 -25.60 18.72 -15.05
C LEU A 54 -24.42 17.72 -15.07
N ALA A 55 -24.61 16.51 -14.54
CA ALA A 55 -23.56 15.48 -14.57
C ALA A 55 -23.19 15.06 -16.01
N GLU A 56 -24.18 14.90 -16.90
CA GLU A 56 -23.98 14.67 -18.34
C GLU A 56 -23.11 15.78 -18.97
N LEU A 57 -23.55 17.05 -18.86
CA LEU A 57 -22.86 18.19 -19.44
C LEU A 57 -21.43 18.36 -18.89
N VAL A 58 -21.21 18.06 -17.61
CA VAL A 58 -19.87 18.07 -16.99
C VAL A 58 -18.98 16.94 -17.52
N ASN A 59 -19.53 15.74 -17.79
CA ASN A 59 -18.76 14.65 -18.40
C ASN A 59 -18.41 14.93 -19.87
N ASP A 60 -19.36 15.48 -20.64
CA ASP A 60 -19.14 15.93 -22.02
C ASP A 60 -18.02 16.99 -22.06
N GLU A 61 -18.04 17.94 -21.12
CA GLU A 61 -17.01 18.97 -20.99
C GLU A 61 -15.64 18.43 -20.54
N ILE A 62 -15.60 17.48 -19.59
CA ILE A 62 -14.35 16.78 -19.21
C ILE A 62 -13.77 16.03 -20.42
N LEU A 63 -14.61 15.31 -21.17
CA LEU A 63 -14.20 14.59 -22.39
C LEU A 63 -13.65 15.56 -23.44
N ARG A 64 -14.36 16.67 -23.70
CA ARG A 64 -13.94 17.71 -24.65
C ARG A 64 -12.64 18.40 -24.25
N ALA A 65 -12.39 18.58 -22.95
CA ALA A 65 -11.22 19.28 -22.44
C ALA A 65 -9.99 18.40 -22.14
N THR A 66 -10.16 17.07 -22.06
CA THR A 66 -9.09 16.14 -21.62
C THR A 66 -8.91 14.90 -22.51
N GLY A 67 -9.81 14.66 -23.46
CA GLY A 67 -9.87 13.41 -24.23
C GLY A 67 -10.26 12.17 -23.41
N SER A 68 -10.61 12.34 -22.13
CA SER A 68 -10.92 11.26 -21.19
C SER A 68 -12.36 11.37 -20.67
N VAL A 69 -13.09 10.26 -20.60
CA VAL A 69 -14.50 10.24 -20.16
C VAL A 69 -14.61 10.60 -18.68
N GLY A 70 -15.45 11.59 -18.35
CA GLY A 70 -15.75 11.96 -16.97
C GLY A 70 -16.61 10.91 -16.24
N ALA A 71 -16.39 10.76 -14.94
CA ALA A 71 -17.13 9.83 -14.07
C ALA A 71 -18.12 10.54 -13.11
N ILE A 72 -18.58 11.74 -13.47
CA ILE A 72 -19.49 12.53 -12.65
C ILE A 72 -20.91 11.98 -12.77
N THR A 73 -21.61 11.83 -11.66
CA THR A 73 -22.98 11.28 -11.61
C THR A 73 -23.96 12.29 -11.02
N ALA A 74 -25.26 12.05 -11.20
CA ALA A 74 -26.30 12.81 -10.50
C ALA A 74 -26.10 12.81 -8.97
N LYS A 75 -25.59 11.69 -8.42
CA LYS A 75 -25.21 11.59 -7.00
C LYS A 75 -24.02 12.49 -6.66
N SER A 76 -22.98 12.55 -7.49
CA SER A 76 -21.83 13.45 -7.31
C SER A 76 -22.28 14.92 -7.20
N ILE A 77 -23.15 15.38 -8.11
CA ILE A 77 -23.76 16.72 -8.03
C ILE A 77 -24.54 16.89 -6.71
N SER A 78 -25.38 15.92 -6.37
CA SER A 78 -26.23 15.96 -5.17
C SER A 78 -25.43 15.99 -3.86
N ASP A 79 -24.28 15.33 -3.82
CA ASP A 79 -23.41 15.29 -2.65
C ASP A 79 -22.61 16.59 -2.51
N TRP A 80 -22.24 17.24 -3.62
CA TRP A 80 -21.67 18.60 -3.63
C TRP A 80 -22.68 19.66 -3.17
N GLU A 81 -23.90 19.68 -3.71
CA GLU A 81 -24.96 20.63 -3.28
C GLU A 81 -25.32 20.50 -1.80
N ARG A 82 -25.19 19.28 -1.24
CA ARG A 82 -25.46 18.99 0.18
C ARG A 82 -24.23 19.17 1.08
N GLY A 83 -23.08 19.58 0.56
CA GLY A 83 -21.87 19.83 1.35
C GLY A 83 -21.19 18.57 1.89
N TRP A 84 -21.38 17.38 1.29
CA TRP A 84 -20.63 16.17 1.67
C TRP A 84 -19.17 16.23 1.19
N TYR A 85 -18.91 16.93 0.09
CA TYR A 85 -17.55 17.25 -0.38
C TYR A 85 -17.51 18.72 -0.83
N SER A 86 -16.62 19.51 -0.25
CA SER A 86 -16.50 20.96 -0.55
C SER A 86 -15.54 21.28 -1.71
N TRP A 87 -14.77 20.30 -2.20
CA TRP A 87 -13.72 20.52 -3.18
C TRP A 87 -13.63 19.35 -4.19
N PRO A 88 -14.29 19.46 -5.36
CA PRO A 88 -14.17 18.46 -6.43
C PRO A 88 -12.75 18.40 -7.00
N GLY A 89 -12.40 17.30 -7.69
CA GLY A 89 -11.14 17.20 -8.43
C GLY A 89 -11.04 18.25 -9.54
N LYS A 90 -9.80 18.66 -9.91
CA LYS A 90 -9.55 19.82 -10.79
C LYS A 90 -10.42 19.84 -12.04
N HIS A 91 -10.37 18.79 -12.87
CA HIS A 91 -11.13 18.73 -14.13
C HIS A 91 -12.65 18.83 -13.92
N ALA A 92 -13.19 18.35 -12.80
CA ALA A 92 -14.60 18.51 -12.47
C ALA A 92 -14.95 19.95 -12.08
N ARG A 93 -14.08 20.66 -11.35
CA ARG A 93 -14.27 22.10 -11.07
C ARG A 93 -14.18 22.92 -12.36
N ASP A 94 -13.09 22.74 -13.13
CA ASP A 94 -12.85 23.45 -14.38
C ASP A 94 -14.00 23.26 -15.38
N ALA A 95 -14.59 22.05 -15.42
CA ALA A 95 -15.78 21.74 -16.23
C ALA A 95 -17.08 22.35 -15.66
N LEU A 96 -17.31 22.25 -14.35
CA LEU A 96 -18.47 22.89 -13.70
C LEU A 96 -18.50 24.41 -13.93
N CYS A 97 -17.36 25.08 -13.83
CA CYS A 97 -17.24 26.52 -14.12
C CYS A 97 -17.68 26.83 -15.56
N ARG A 98 -17.19 26.06 -16.55
CA ARG A 98 -17.53 26.29 -17.97
C ARG A 98 -18.95 25.84 -18.35
N VAL A 99 -19.54 24.89 -17.65
CA VAL A 99 -20.93 24.44 -17.87
C VAL A 99 -21.96 25.36 -17.21
N LEU A 100 -21.58 26.04 -16.12
CA LEU A 100 -22.46 26.93 -15.35
C LEU A 100 -22.15 28.44 -15.53
N ASP A 101 -21.28 28.77 -16.49
CA ASP A 101 -20.79 30.14 -16.79
C ASP A 101 -20.29 30.91 -15.54
N ALA A 102 -19.60 30.19 -14.66
CA ALA A 102 -19.02 30.76 -13.44
C ALA A 102 -17.52 31.09 -13.64
N PRO A 103 -17.03 32.24 -13.16
CA PRO A 103 -15.66 32.69 -13.41
C PRO A 103 -14.60 31.80 -12.75
N ASP A 104 -14.92 31.21 -11.59
CA ASP A 104 -14.07 30.30 -10.84
C ASP A 104 -14.89 29.33 -9.96
N ALA A 105 -14.19 28.46 -9.24
CA ALA A 105 -14.82 27.46 -8.38
C ALA A 105 -15.42 28.04 -7.08
N ALA A 106 -14.93 29.18 -6.60
CA ALA A 106 -15.44 29.85 -5.40
C ALA A 106 -16.79 30.54 -5.68
N ALA A 107 -17.00 31.06 -6.89
CA ALA A 107 -18.32 31.50 -7.38
C ALA A 107 -19.36 30.37 -7.39
N LEU A 108 -18.93 29.11 -7.47
CA LEU A 108 -19.76 27.91 -7.30
C LEU A 108 -19.78 27.37 -5.86
N GLY A 109 -19.26 28.11 -4.87
CA GLY A 109 -19.22 27.71 -3.47
C GLY A 109 -18.27 26.54 -3.15
N PHE A 110 -17.31 26.26 -4.03
CA PHE A 110 -16.21 25.34 -3.71
C PHE A 110 -15.07 26.14 -3.09
N GLU A 111 -14.82 25.91 -1.81
CA GLU A 111 -13.75 26.57 -1.06
C GLU A 111 -12.57 25.62 -0.84
N ASN A 112 -11.38 26.01 -1.31
CA ASN A 112 -10.15 25.37 -0.87
C ASN A 112 -9.78 25.91 0.52
N ARG A 113 -10.19 25.17 1.56
CA ARG A 113 -9.91 25.52 2.97
C ARG A 113 -8.42 25.55 3.35
N ARG A 114 -7.50 25.16 2.46
CA ARG A 114 -6.05 25.37 2.62
C ARG A 114 -5.56 26.79 2.22
N THR A 115 -6.40 27.67 1.68
CA THR A 115 -5.96 28.96 1.09
C THR A 115 -6.71 30.22 1.53
N ALA A 116 -7.63 30.14 2.50
CA ALA A 116 -8.35 31.31 3.03
C ALA A 116 -7.76 31.75 4.37
N ALA A 117 -6.76 32.66 4.33
CA ALA A 117 -6.13 33.24 5.52
C ALA A 117 -5.99 34.76 5.38
N GLU A 118 -6.81 35.51 6.13
CA GLU A 118 -6.58 36.93 6.41
C GLU A 118 -5.55 37.10 7.56
N PRO A 119 -4.91 38.28 7.71
CA PRO A 119 -3.74 38.44 8.58
C PRO A 119 -4.02 38.18 10.07
N ALA A 120 -3.10 37.47 10.71
CA ALA A 120 -3.33 36.81 11.99
C ALA A 120 -3.25 37.76 13.22
N PRO A 121 -4.21 37.66 14.17
CA PRO A 121 -3.88 37.68 15.58
C PRO A 121 -3.27 36.33 15.99
N ALA A 122 -2.36 36.30 16.97
CA ALA A 122 -1.58 35.10 17.29
C ALA A 122 -2.43 33.85 17.62
N VAL A 123 -2.21 32.75 16.89
CA VAL A 123 -2.90 31.46 17.04
C VAL A 123 -1.95 30.43 17.66
N VAL A 124 -2.45 29.63 18.61
CA VAL A 124 -1.73 28.50 19.21
C VAL A 124 -1.73 27.33 18.24
N ALA A 125 -0.58 26.64 18.12
CA ALA A 125 -0.29 25.67 17.06
C ALA A 125 -1.39 24.63 16.79
N ALA A 126 -1.66 24.40 15.50
CA ALA A 126 -2.47 23.31 14.99
C ALA A 126 -1.56 22.33 14.22
N LEU A 127 -1.91 21.04 14.23
CA LEU A 127 -1.08 19.96 13.67
C LEU A 127 -0.97 20.05 12.14
N ASP A 128 0.22 20.34 11.63
CA ASP A 128 0.50 20.28 10.19
C ASP A 128 0.61 18.84 9.66
N ILE A 129 0.29 18.68 8.38
CA ILE A 129 0.25 17.39 7.68
C ILE A 129 1.21 17.45 6.48
N THR A 130 2.26 16.64 6.54
CA THR A 130 3.30 16.52 5.51
C THR A 130 3.09 15.26 4.69
N ALA A 131 3.10 15.36 3.36
CA ALA A 131 3.04 14.16 2.52
C ALA A 131 4.39 13.44 2.46
N LEU A 132 4.37 12.10 2.51
CA LEU A 132 5.57 11.27 2.46
C LEU A 132 6.44 11.53 1.21
N LEU A 133 5.80 11.79 0.07
CA LEU A 133 6.49 12.05 -1.19
C LEU A 133 7.13 13.44 -1.23
N ASP A 134 6.51 14.43 -0.60
CA ASP A 134 7.05 15.79 -0.51
C ASP A 134 8.25 15.81 0.44
N LEU A 135 8.15 15.14 1.61
CA LEU A 135 9.26 14.97 2.55
C LEU A 135 10.47 14.26 1.90
N ALA A 136 10.24 13.20 1.12
CA ALA A 136 11.30 12.54 0.36
C ALA A 136 11.89 13.42 -0.74
N GLY A 137 11.05 14.29 -1.35
CA GLY A 137 11.46 15.27 -2.35
C GLY A 137 12.31 16.42 -1.81
N LEU A 138 12.15 16.78 -0.53
CA LEU A 138 12.83 17.88 0.15
C LEU A 138 14.28 17.58 0.57
N ASN A 139 14.71 16.31 0.60
CA ASN A 139 16.09 15.91 0.87
C ASN A 139 17.09 16.72 0.02
N GLY A 140 17.98 17.47 0.68
CA GLY A 140 18.96 18.36 0.04
C GLY A 140 18.38 19.62 -0.62
N LYS A 141 17.14 20.04 -0.29
CA LYS A 141 16.42 21.12 -1.01
C LYS A 141 15.54 22.04 -0.15
N GLY A 142 15.28 21.71 1.11
CA GLY A 142 14.49 22.57 2.00
C GLY A 142 14.33 22.00 3.41
N SER A 143 13.91 22.87 4.34
CA SER A 143 13.71 22.57 5.76
C SER A 143 12.22 22.55 6.12
N LEU A 144 11.86 21.72 7.09
CA LEU A 144 10.53 21.68 7.72
C LEU A 144 10.56 22.04 9.22
N GLY A 145 11.72 22.36 9.77
CA GLY A 145 11.89 22.58 11.21
C GLY A 145 12.09 21.29 12.03
N GLN A 146 12.39 21.46 13.31
CA GLN A 146 12.84 20.39 14.20
C GLN A 146 12.19 20.50 15.58
N GLY A 147 11.94 19.36 16.22
CA GLY A 147 11.29 19.25 17.53
C GLY A 147 9.76 19.13 17.48
N GLU A 148 9.17 19.10 16.29
CA GLU A 148 7.71 19.10 16.10
C GLU A 148 7.11 17.69 16.02
N VAL A 149 5.80 17.62 16.34
CA VAL A 149 4.97 16.42 16.13
C VAL A 149 3.87 16.77 15.14
N GLY A 150 3.97 16.24 13.93
CA GLY A 150 3.00 16.43 12.85
C GLY A 150 2.34 15.12 12.44
N ARG A 151 1.70 15.12 11.26
CA ARG A 151 1.30 13.88 10.58
C ARG A 151 2.08 13.66 9.30
N LEU A 152 2.37 12.40 9.00
CA LEU A 152 2.94 11.95 7.75
C LEU A 152 1.86 11.23 6.94
N GLU A 153 1.36 11.88 5.89
CA GLU A 153 0.38 11.30 4.95
C GLU A 153 1.13 10.29 4.06
N VAL A 154 0.88 9.00 4.29
CA VAL A 154 1.33 7.92 3.40
C VAL A 154 0.28 7.77 2.29
N PRO A 155 0.65 7.96 1.01
CA PRO A 155 -0.32 7.96 -0.08
C PRO A 155 -0.96 6.58 -0.28
N GLY A 156 -2.15 6.58 -0.88
CA GLY A 156 -2.77 5.36 -1.40
C GLY A 156 -2.15 4.89 -2.71
N GLY A 157 -2.91 4.06 -3.43
CA GLY A 157 -2.59 3.51 -4.74
C GLY A 157 -3.86 3.15 -5.50
N ARG A 158 -3.89 1.99 -6.16
CA ARG A 158 -5.07 1.40 -6.83
C ARG A 158 -5.78 0.35 -5.97
N LEU A 159 -5.07 -0.22 -4.99
CA LEU A 159 -5.52 -1.21 -3.99
C LEU A 159 -5.22 -0.75 -2.56
N PHE A 160 -4.24 0.14 -2.39
CA PHE A 160 -3.83 0.76 -1.13
C PHE A 160 -4.67 2.02 -0.87
N SER A 161 -5.20 2.16 0.35
CA SER A 161 -6.13 3.25 0.69
C SER A 161 -5.46 4.53 1.18
N GLY A 162 -4.16 4.47 1.55
CA GLY A 162 -3.45 5.56 2.22
C GLY A 162 -3.75 5.60 3.72
N LEU A 163 -2.88 6.25 4.49
CA LEU A 163 -3.05 6.46 5.93
C LEU A 163 -2.16 7.58 6.49
N ASP A 164 -2.62 8.23 7.56
CA ASP A 164 -1.80 9.11 8.38
C ASP A 164 -0.95 8.29 9.37
N LEU A 165 0.31 8.68 9.56
CA LEU A 165 1.14 8.26 10.70
C LEU A 165 1.39 9.46 11.63
N ASP A 166 1.44 9.24 12.95
CA ASP A 166 1.93 10.26 13.89
C ASP A 166 3.46 10.41 13.67
N ALA A 167 3.94 11.62 13.36
CA ALA A 167 5.31 11.85 12.89
C ALA A 167 6.10 12.75 13.83
N PHE A 168 7.24 12.27 14.31
CA PHE A 168 8.09 12.91 15.30
C PHE A 168 9.38 13.41 14.65
N TYR A 169 9.50 14.71 14.43
CA TYR A 169 10.62 15.34 13.74
C TYR A 169 11.71 15.70 14.74
N TRP A 170 12.76 14.89 14.83
CA TRP A 170 13.78 14.99 15.88
C TRP A 170 15.18 15.32 15.34
N PRO A 171 15.96 16.18 16.02
CA PRO A 171 17.31 16.50 15.61
C PRO A 171 18.24 15.28 15.69
N ALA A 172 19.13 15.19 14.71
CA ALA A 172 20.05 14.08 14.54
C ALA A 172 21.47 14.58 14.21
N GLU A 173 22.46 14.05 14.92
CA GLU A 173 23.88 14.39 14.75
C GLU A 173 24.65 13.17 14.19
N PRO A 174 25.42 13.30 13.08
CA PRO A 174 26.17 12.17 12.53
C PRO A 174 27.24 11.60 13.49
N THR A 175 27.09 10.35 13.88
CA THR A 175 28.01 9.62 14.78
C THR A 175 28.89 8.64 14.00
N GLY A 176 29.58 9.17 12.98
CA GLY A 176 30.40 8.40 12.04
C GLY A 176 29.83 8.43 10.63
N SER A 177 30.09 7.37 9.85
CA SER A 177 29.70 7.27 8.44
C SER A 177 28.29 6.69 8.22
N ASP A 178 27.84 5.84 9.14
CA ASP A 178 26.74 4.89 8.97
C ASP A 178 25.65 5.04 10.05
N ARG A 179 25.87 5.93 11.03
CA ARG A 179 25.05 6.08 12.24
C ARG A 179 24.81 7.55 12.56
N LEU A 180 23.66 7.83 13.17
CA LEU A 180 23.19 9.15 13.60
C LEU A 180 22.73 9.04 15.06
N ALA A 181 23.23 9.91 15.93
CA ALA A 181 22.70 10.07 17.27
C ALA A 181 21.46 10.96 17.22
N VAL A 182 20.30 10.36 17.49
CA VAL A 182 19.00 11.05 17.51
C VAL A 182 18.58 11.23 18.97
N ARG A 183 18.31 12.47 19.39
CA ARG A 183 17.80 12.77 20.74
C ARG A 183 16.28 12.61 20.77
N SER A 184 15.79 11.60 21.49
CA SER A 184 14.35 11.43 21.72
C SER A 184 13.80 12.53 22.62
N LEU A 185 12.58 13.00 22.32
CA LEU A 185 11.88 14.02 23.09
C LEU A 185 10.65 13.46 23.83
N ASP A 186 9.99 12.43 23.28
CA ASP A 186 8.87 11.75 23.95
C ASP A 186 8.75 10.28 23.49
N ASP A 187 9.30 9.36 24.29
CA ASP A 187 9.16 7.91 24.07
C ASP A 187 7.73 7.41 24.29
N ALA A 188 6.94 8.05 25.16
CA ALA A 188 5.62 7.58 25.57
C ALA A 188 4.56 7.86 24.50
N ALA A 189 4.63 9.03 23.84
CA ALA A 189 3.85 9.32 22.64
C ALA A 189 4.31 8.46 21.44
N THR A 190 5.61 8.14 21.37
CA THR A 190 6.18 7.39 20.25
C THR A 190 5.82 5.88 20.28
N VAL A 191 5.78 5.23 21.45
CA VAL A 191 5.58 3.77 21.60
C VAL A 191 4.09 3.39 21.73
N ARG A 192 3.21 4.10 21.04
CA ARG A 192 1.75 3.86 21.12
C ARG A 192 1.32 2.55 20.43
N PRO A 193 0.54 1.67 21.09
CA PRO A 193 0.12 0.39 20.51
C PRO A 193 -1.07 0.53 19.55
N ASP A 194 -1.94 1.51 19.78
CA ASP A 194 -3.20 1.77 19.06
C ASP A 194 -3.03 2.34 17.64
N ARG A 195 -1.82 2.78 17.30
CA ARG A 195 -1.51 3.55 16.08
C ARG A 195 -0.10 3.26 15.60
N ARG A 196 0.24 3.72 14.40
CA ARG A 196 1.61 3.70 13.87
C ARG A 196 2.23 5.11 13.95
N SER A 197 3.48 5.13 14.39
CA SER A 197 4.32 6.32 14.51
C SER A 197 5.57 6.18 13.64
N ALA A 198 6.07 7.30 13.14
CA ALA A 198 7.35 7.41 12.45
C ALA A 198 8.24 8.42 13.18
N VAL A 199 9.49 8.08 13.44
CA VAL A 199 10.52 9.05 13.84
C VAL A 199 11.19 9.52 12.57
N ILE A 200 11.15 10.84 12.32
CA ILE A 200 11.85 11.51 11.23
C ILE A 200 13.07 12.21 11.85
N ALA A 201 14.23 11.58 11.72
CA ALA A 201 15.48 12.16 12.13
C ALA A 201 15.95 13.18 11.09
N VAL A 202 16.17 14.41 11.52
CA VAL A 202 16.59 15.54 10.69
C VAL A 202 18.07 15.84 10.99
N THR A 203 18.93 15.66 9.99
CA THR A 203 20.32 16.15 10.03
C THR A 203 20.43 17.42 9.19
N ASP A 204 21.12 18.44 9.70
CA ASP A 204 21.54 19.61 8.91
C ASP A 204 23.00 19.40 8.47
N ALA A 205 23.23 19.42 7.15
CA ALA A 205 24.54 19.42 6.55
C ALA A 205 24.72 20.68 5.69
N ALA A 206 25.39 21.70 6.24
CA ALA A 206 25.71 22.96 5.57
C ALA A 206 24.49 23.78 5.07
N GLY A 207 23.35 23.67 5.75
CA GLY A 207 22.09 24.33 5.38
C GLY A 207 21.17 23.48 4.48
N GLU A 208 21.57 22.25 4.16
CA GLU A 208 20.71 21.24 3.55
C GLU A 208 20.21 20.26 4.61
N GLU A 209 18.89 20.17 4.80
CA GLU A 209 18.30 19.14 5.66
C GLU A 209 18.20 17.79 4.93
N TRP A 210 18.54 16.73 5.67
CA TRP A 210 18.41 15.33 5.25
C TRP A 210 17.58 14.54 6.27
N TYR A 211 16.53 13.91 5.78
CA TYR A 211 15.51 13.19 6.53
C TYR A 211 15.75 11.67 6.48
N HIS A 212 15.79 11.04 7.65
CA HIS A 212 15.89 9.58 7.81
C HIS A 212 14.70 9.09 8.63
N VAL A 213 14.10 7.94 8.28
CA VAL A 213 12.86 7.46 8.91
C VAL A 213 13.04 6.14 9.66
N ALA A 214 12.44 6.04 10.85
CA ALA A 214 12.30 4.79 11.59
C ALA A 214 10.86 4.52 12.05
N ASP A 215 10.54 3.23 12.21
CA ASP A 215 9.38 2.76 12.95
C ASP A 215 9.50 3.22 14.40
N GLY A 216 8.65 4.16 14.83
CA GLY A 216 8.79 4.79 16.15
C GLY A 216 8.77 3.77 17.30
N ARG A 217 8.01 2.69 17.15
CA ARG A 217 7.94 1.61 18.15
C ARG A 217 9.24 0.80 18.21
N GLN A 218 9.93 0.59 17.09
CA GLN A 218 11.25 -0.04 17.11
C GLN A 218 12.31 0.91 17.66
N PHE A 219 12.34 2.15 17.17
CA PHE A 219 13.33 3.15 17.55
C PHE A 219 13.32 3.43 19.06
N ALA A 220 12.18 3.84 19.63
CA ALA A 220 12.10 4.17 21.06
C ALA A 220 12.19 2.93 21.99
N ARG A 221 12.25 1.71 21.44
CA ARG A 221 12.59 0.48 22.18
C ARG A 221 14.08 0.15 22.23
N GLN A 222 14.92 0.82 21.44
CA GLN A 222 16.37 0.71 21.57
C GLN A 222 16.82 1.29 22.93
N PRO A 223 17.91 0.77 23.53
CA PRO A 223 18.49 1.39 24.71
C PRO A 223 19.01 2.80 24.41
N LEU A 224 18.93 3.69 25.41
CA LEU A 224 19.58 5.01 25.34
C LEU A 224 21.10 4.85 25.49
N GLY A 225 21.85 5.61 24.70
CA GLY A 225 23.28 5.82 24.87
C GLY A 225 23.60 6.78 26.03
N PRO A 226 24.89 6.99 26.36
CA PRO A 226 25.32 7.83 27.48
C PRO A 226 24.73 9.25 27.46
N ASP A 227 24.63 9.86 26.27
CA ASP A 227 24.20 11.25 26.07
C ASP A 227 22.67 11.43 25.91
N GLN A 228 21.91 10.40 26.30
CA GLN A 228 20.44 10.27 26.14
C GLN A 228 19.97 10.32 24.68
N THR A 229 20.84 9.87 23.77
CA THR A 229 20.56 9.67 22.34
C THR A 229 20.29 8.19 22.04
N ARG A 230 19.78 7.90 20.84
CA ARG A 230 19.71 6.54 20.26
C ARG A 230 20.32 6.54 18.87
N ASP A 231 20.85 5.39 18.47
CA ASP A 231 21.51 5.22 17.19
C ASP A 231 20.51 4.86 16.08
N LEU A 232 20.27 5.81 15.17
CA LEU A 232 19.64 5.54 13.88
C LEU A 232 20.72 5.21 12.83
N SER A 233 20.45 4.34 11.86
CA SER A 233 21.38 4.16 10.73
C SER A 233 21.12 5.21 9.65
N SER A 234 22.19 5.82 9.12
CA SER A 234 22.08 6.73 7.97
C SER A 234 21.52 6.04 6.72
N ALA A 235 21.61 4.71 6.64
CA ALA A 235 21.01 3.89 5.58
C ALA A 235 19.48 4.07 5.46
N TYR A 236 18.78 4.49 6.51
CA TYR A 236 17.35 4.79 6.50
C TYR A 236 16.99 6.20 5.98
N ILE A 237 17.90 6.84 5.25
CA ILE A 237 17.63 8.05 4.45
C ILE A 237 16.36 7.88 3.59
N LEU A 238 15.51 8.91 3.57
CA LEU A 238 14.20 8.88 2.93
C LEU A 238 14.27 9.11 1.41
N ASP A 239 14.58 8.05 0.66
CA ASP A 239 14.55 8.03 -0.81
C ASP A 239 13.50 7.06 -1.36
N ASP A 240 13.39 6.92 -2.69
CA ASP A 240 12.42 6.04 -3.37
C ASP A 240 12.37 4.62 -2.80
N LEU A 241 13.51 4.07 -2.32
CA LEU A 241 13.57 2.73 -1.75
C LEU A 241 12.99 2.71 -0.33
N THR A 242 13.35 3.68 0.52
CA THR A 242 12.81 3.80 1.87
C THR A 242 11.30 4.14 1.85
N VAL A 243 10.88 5.00 0.93
CA VAL A 243 9.46 5.31 0.63
C VAL A 243 8.72 4.04 0.18
N ALA A 244 9.29 3.26 -0.75
CA ALA A 244 8.69 2.01 -1.22
C ALA A 244 8.42 1.03 -0.06
N ILE A 245 9.38 0.88 0.86
CA ILE A 245 9.30 0.00 2.01
C ILE A 245 8.19 0.47 2.98
N LEU A 246 8.21 1.75 3.36
CA LEU A 246 7.21 2.33 4.27
C LEU A 246 5.80 2.26 3.65
N TRP A 247 5.63 2.69 2.40
CA TRP A 247 4.35 2.69 1.68
C TRP A 247 3.73 1.29 1.56
N MET A 248 4.53 0.30 1.14
CA MET A 248 4.12 -1.10 1.03
C MET A 248 3.69 -1.69 2.37
N ILE A 249 4.56 -1.57 3.38
CA ILE A 249 4.32 -2.23 4.67
C ILE A 249 3.13 -1.58 5.36
N THR A 250 3.07 -0.25 5.44
CA THR A 250 2.05 0.44 6.26
C THR A 250 0.63 0.30 5.71
N ASN A 251 0.42 0.41 4.39
CA ASN A 251 -0.88 0.18 3.77
C ASN A 251 -1.35 -1.27 3.94
N THR A 252 -0.46 -2.25 3.74
CA THR A 252 -0.80 -3.68 3.85
C THR A 252 -1.04 -4.10 5.30
N ASP A 253 -0.23 -3.59 6.23
CA ASP A 253 -0.35 -3.83 7.66
C ASP A 253 -1.68 -3.28 8.19
N ALA A 254 -2.09 -2.07 7.77
CA ALA A 254 -3.37 -1.47 8.17
C ALA A 254 -4.58 -2.31 7.73
N ALA A 255 -4.67 -2.68 6.44
CA ALA A 255 -5.81 -3.44 5.92
C ALA A 255 -5.91 -4.86 6.51
N LEU A 256 -4.78 -5.55 6.69
CA LEU A 256 -4.80 -6.90 7.28
C LEU A 256 -5.04 -6.87 8.80
N LEU A 257 -4.87 -5.73 9.48
CA LEU A 257 -5.18 -5.56 10.90
C LEU A 257 -6.63 -5.17 11.16
N SER A 258 -7.28 -4.38 10.27
CA SER A 258 -8.72 -4.11 10.39
C SER A 258 -9.55 -5.39 10.26
N ASP A 259 -9.03 -6.36 9.51
CA ASP A 259 -9.78 -7.52 9.05
C ASP A 259 -9.34 -8.85 9.68
N ASP A 260 -8.35 -8.91 10.59
CA ASP A 260 -7.70 -10.17 11.04
C ASP A 260 -8.71 -11.24 11.54
N TYR A 261 -9.77 -10.81 12.24
CA TYR A 261 -10.86 -11.69 12.66
C TYR A 261 -11.69 -12.21 11.48
N SER A 262 -12.12 -11.31 10.59
CA SER A 262 -12.91 -11.63 9.39
C SER A 262 -12.12 -12.51 8.42
N LEU A 263 -10.82 -12.26 8.26
CA LEU A 263 -9.90 -13.08 7.48
C LEU A 263 -9.82 -14.52 8.01
N GLU A 264 -9.71 -14.70 9.33
CA GLU A 264 -9.67 -16.04 9.94
C GLU A 264 -11.03 -16.76 9.84
N HIS A 265 -12.13 -16.01 9.98
CA HIS A 265 -13.49 -16.52 9.77
C HIS A 265 -13.69 -17.02 8.33
N TYR A 266 -13.45 -16.16 7.33
CA TYR A 266 -13.62 -16.54 5.92
C TYR A 266 -12.62 -17.62 5.49
N ARG A 267 -11.38 -17.63 6.00
CA ARG A 267 -10.41 -18.72 5.76
C ARG A 267 -10.95 -20.07 6.23
N THR A 268 -11.64 -20.10 7.37
CA THR A 268 -12.29 -21.31 7.89
C THR A 268 -13.53 -21.67 7.05
N GLN A 269 -14.41 -20.71 6.79
CA GLN A 269 -15.65 -20.89 6.02
C GLN A 269 -15.40 -21.41 4.60
N LEU A 270 -14.31 -20.97 3.96
CA LEU A 270 -13.98 -21.30 2.57
C LEU A 270 -13.06 -22.51 2.41
N SER A 271 -12.64 -23.14 3.52
CA SER A 271 -11.87 -24.40 3.47
C SER A 271 -12.52 -25.55 2.67
N PRO A 272 -13.86 -25.70 2.53
CA PRO A 272 -14.44 -26.73 1.66
C PRO A 272 -14.11 -26.58 0.17
N TYR A 273 -13.64 -25.40 -0.28
CA TYR A 273 -13.16 -25.22 -1.65
C TYR A 273 -11.75 -25.79 -1.89
N ASP A 274 -10.98 -26.10 -0.83
CA ASP A 274 -9.57 -26.51 -0.97
C ASP A 274 -9.40 -27.86 -1.68
N GLU A 275 -10.33 -28.80 -1.48
CA GLU A 275 -10.29 -30.14 -2.05
C GLU A 275 -10.75 -30.19 -3.52
N LEU A 276 -11.34 -29.10 -4.03
CA LEU A 276 -11.93 -29.09 -5.37
C LEU A 276 -10.85 -28.97 -6.47
N PRO A 277 -10.93 -29.78 -7.55
CA PRO A 277 -9.98 -29.69 -8.67
C PRO A 277 -10.17 -28.41 -9.49
N SER A 278 -11.32 -27.74 -9.38
CA SER A 278 -11.55 -26.40 -9.90
C SER A 278 -12.58 -25.66 -9.04
N SER A 279 -12.42 -24.35 -8.91
CA SER A 279 -13.42 -23.49 -8.26
C SER A 279 -13.28 -22.04 -8.71
N SER A 280 -14.36 -21.27 -8.58
CA SER A 280 -14.34 -19.82 -8.70
C SER A 280 -15.24 -19.22 -7.65
N LEU A 281 -14.84 -18.07 -7.10
CA LEU A 281 -15.57 -17.38 -6.05
C LEU A 281 -15.51 -15.88 -6.28
N THR A 282 -16.62 -15.16 -6.06
CA THR A 282 -16.71 -13.71 -6.26
C THR A 282 -16.42 -12.96 -4.95
N PHE A 283 -16.12 -11.66 -5.04
CA PHE A 283 -15.94 -10.81 -3.84
C PHE A 283 -17.22 -10.73 -2.97
N GLY A 284 -18.40 -10.98 -3.55
CA GLY A 284 -19.66 -11.06 -2.80
C GLY A 284 -19.75 -12.23 -1.80
N ALA A 285 -18.79 -13.16 -1.80
CA ALA A 285 -18.65 -14.19 -0.77
C ALA A 285 -17.90 -13.70 0.48
N VAL A 286 -17.22 -12.54 0.41
CA VAL A 286 -16.44 -11.93 1.49
C VAL A 286 -16.74 -10.43 1.63
N PRO A 287 -18.03 -10.02 1.71
CA PRO A 287 -18.45 -8.62 1.56
C PRO A 287 -17.90 -7.68 2.64
N ASP A 288 -17.50 -8.21 3.79
CA ASP A 288 -17.02 -7.44 4.94
C ASP A 288 -15.48 -7.28 4.99
N LEU A 289 -14.75 -7.72 3.94
CA LEU A 289 -13.29 -7.53 3.82
C LEU A 289 -12.94 -6.27 3.02
N HIS A 290 -11.87 -5.59 3.44
CA HIS A 290 -11.15 -4.63 2.62
C HIS A 290 -10.59 -5.33 1.37
N GLU A 291 -10.52 -4.65 0.21
CA GLU A 291 -10.10 -5.31 -1.03
C GLU A 291 -8.72 -5.97 -0.90
N LEU A 292 -7.75 -5.29 -0.29
CA LEU A 292 -6.41 -5.84 -0.11
C LEU A 292 -6.39 -7.14 0.73
N SER A 293 -7.27 -7.25 1.73
CA SER A 293 -7.46 -8.45 2.56
C SER A 293 -8.10 -9.58 1.76
N ALA A 294 -9.10 -9.26 0.95
CA ALA A 294 -9.70 -10.20 0.01
C ALA A 294 -8.67 -10.69 -1.04
N ARG A 295 -7.83 -9.80 -1.57
CA ARG A 295 -6.72 -10.15 -2.49
C ARG A 295 -5.67 -11.03 -1.80
N TRP A 296 -5.35 -10.79 -0.52
CA TRP A 296 -4.48 -11.66 0.28
C TRP A 296 -5.06 -13.08 0.39
N LEU A 297 -6.35 -13.19 0.76
CA LEU A 297 -7.06 -14.47 0.90
C LEU A 297 -7.12 -15.25 -0.43
N GLY A 298 -7.47 -14.57 -1.53
CA GLY A 298 -7.45 -15.15 -2.88
C GLY A 298 -6.05 -15.60 -3.32
N SER A 299 -5.00 -14.81 -3.02
CA SER A 299 -3.62 -15.23 -3.29
C SER A 299 -3.19 -16.42 -2.45
N ARG A 300 -3.63 -16.53 -1.19
CA ARG A 300 -3.30 -17.67 -0.32
C ARG A 300 -3.95 -18.95 -0.86
N PHE A 301 -5.23 -18.89 -1.22
CA PHE A 301 -5.94 -20.01 -1.84
C PHE A 301 -5.30 -20.46 -3.16
N CYS A 302 -4.99 -19.52 -4.06
CA CYS A 302 -4.29 -19.82 -5.33
C CYS A 302 -2.89 -20.41 -5.11
N ALA A 303 -2.13 -19.94 -4.11
CA ALA A 303 -0.83 -20.50 -3.77
C ALA A 303 -0.95 -21.96 -3.29
N ASP A 304 -1.89 -22.24 -2.39
CA ASP A 304 -2.11 -23.59 -1.86
C ASP A 304 -2.67 -24.55 -2.92
N HIS A 305 -3.56 -24.07 -3.81
CA HIS A 305 -4.06 -24.86 -4.94
C HIS A 305 -2.93 -25.30 -5.90
N ILE A 306 -1.98 -24.41 -6.20
CA ILE A 306 -0.77 -24.78 -6.96
C ILE A 306 0.04 -25.84 -6.21
N LEU A 307 0.34 -25.61 -4.92
CA LEU A 307 1.15 -26.53 -4.12
C LEU A 307 0.54 -27.93 -4.04
N ARG A 308 -0.79 -28.04 -3.89
CA ARG A 308 -1.53 -29.32 -3.91
C ARG A 308 -1.48 -30.06 -5.25
N ASN A 309 -1.21 -29.36 -6.37
CA ASN A 309 -1.27 -29.91 -7.72
C ASN A 309 0.10 -29.99 -8.44
N LEU A 310 1.22 -29.67 -7.79
CA LEU A 310 2.56 -29.72 -8.40
C LEU A 310 2.92 -31.08 -9.03
N ASN A 311 2.36 -32.18 -8.50
CA ASN A 311 2.54 -33.54 -9.03
C ASN A 311 1.97 -33.76 -10.45
N ARG A 312 1.15 -32.83 -10.97
CA ARG A 312 0.64 -32.84 -12.36
C ARG A 312 1.66 -32.32 -13.38
N LEU A 313 2.70 -31.62 -12.93
CA LEU A 313 3.70 -31.01 -13.80
C LEU A 313 4.73 -32.05 -14.22
N THR A 314 4.71 -32.44 -15.50
CA THR A 314 5.55 -33.50 -16.09
C THR A 314 6.80 -32.97 -16.80
N SER A 315 6.90 -31.66 -17.01
CA SER A 315 8.09 -30.98 -17.53
C SER A 315 8.54 -29.84 -16.61
N ALA A 316 9.76 -29.34 -16.81
CA ALA A 316 10.23 -28.12 -16.14
C ALA A 316 9.23 -26.97 -16.38
N PRO A 317 8.64 -26.37 -15.33
CA PRO A 317 7.48 -25.50 -15.51
C PRO A 317 7.83 -24.03 -15.68
N LEU A 318 6.93 -23.31 -16.35
CA LEU A 318 6.87 -21.85 -16.37
C LEU A 318 5.64 -21.37 -15.60
N PHE A 319 5.85 -20.44 -14.68
CA PHE A 319 4.80 -19.77 -13.92
C PHE A 319 4.48 -18.42 -14.59
N TRP A 320 3.21 -18.19 -14.94
CA TRP A 320 2.73 -16.92 -15.47
C TRP A 320 2.23 -16.03 -14.32
N SER A 321 2.88 -14.88 -14.14
CA SER A 321 2.56 -13.90 -13.11
C SER A 321 1.82 -12.70 -13.72
N ARG A 322 0.79 -12.21 -13.02
CA ARG A 322 -0.06 -11.10 -13.50
C ARG A 322 0.31 -9.74 -12.92
N GLU A 323 1.24 -9.70 -11.97
CA GLU A 323 1.72 -8.48 -11.34
C GLU A 323 2.44 -7.59 -12.38
N GLN A 324 1.91 -6.40 -12.67
CA GLN A 324 2.44 -5.47 -13.69
C GLN A 324 3.05 -4.20 -13.06
N ARG A 325 2.87 -4.03 -11.76
CA ARG A 325 3.14 -2.80 -11.00
C ARG A 325 3.70 -3.11 -9.61
N GLY A 326 4.34 -2.13 -8.99
CA GLY A 326 4.94 -2.26 -7.67
C GLY A 326 3.94 -2.61 -6.58
N GLU A 327 2.77 -1.99 -6.62
CA GLU A 327 1.65 -2.25 -5.71
C GLU A 327 1.21 -3.72 -5.73
N GLU A 328 1.12 -4.31 -6.93
CA GLU A 328 0.72 -5.70 -7.12
C GLU A 328 1.86 -6.67 -6.74
N ALA A 329 3.09 -6.31 -7.12
CA ALA A 329 4.31 -7.06 -6.86
C ALA A 329 4.72 -7.08 -5.37
N SER A 330 4.28 -6.07 -4.59
CA SER A 330 4.50 -5.95 -3.13
C SER A 330 4.14 -7.23 -2.37
N SER A 331 3.09 -7.92 -2.83
CA SER A 331 2.63 -9.20 -2.30
C SER A 331 3.75 -10.24 -2.19
N TRP A 332 4.67 -10.30 -3.17
CA TRP A 332 5.80 -11.23 -3.15
C TRP A 332 6.85 -10.92 -2.09
N LEU A 333 6.98 -9.65 -1.68
CA LEU A 333 8.04 -9.20 -0.77
C LEU A 333 7.67 -9.37 0.69
N ILE A 334 6.39 -9.13 1.04
CA ILE A 334 5.96 -9.04 2.44
C ILE A 334 4.88 -10.03 2.89
N TRP A 335 4.14 -10.69 1.99
CA TRP A 335 3.13 -11.67 2.43
C TRP A 335 3.80 -12.99 2.80
N THR A 336 3.68 -13.40 4.07
CA THR A 336 4.40 -14.56 4.62
C THR A 336 4.11 -15.85 3.84
N HIS A 337 2.90 -16.03 3.31
CA HIS A 337 2.57 -17.21 2.48
C HIS A 337 3.23 -17.19 1.10
N LYS A 338 3.51 -16.02 0.51
CA LYS A 338 4.21 -15.92 -0.78
C LYS A 338 5.67 -16.35 -0.64
N ILE A 339 6.32 -16.02 0.49
CA ILE A 339 7.70 -16.47 0.79
C ILE A 339 7.74 -17.99 1.05
N GLN A 340 6.78 -18.51 1.83
CA GLN A 340 6.61 -19.95 2.06
C GLN A 340 6.38 -20.70 0.75
N TYR A 341 5.52 -20.17 -0.12
CA TYR A 341 5.22 -20.70 -1.44
C TYR A 341 6.48 -20.76 -2.32
N LEU A 342 7.24 -19.66 -2.45
CA LEU A 342 8.47 -19.63 -3.26
C LEU A 342 9.51 -20.65 -2.72
N SER A 343 9.66 -20.72 -1.40
CA SER A 343 10.54 -21.71 -0.75
C SER A 343 10.09 -23.14 -1.04
N ALA A 344 8.79 -23.42 -1.03
CA ALA A 344 8.23 -24.74 -1.32
C ALA A 344 8.38 -25.10 -2.81
N THR A 345 8.08 -24.19 -3.74
CA THR A 345 8.24 -24.45 -5.18
C THR A 345 9.70 -24.66 -5.55
N SER A 346 10.65 -23.86 -5.07
CA SER A 346 12.09 -24.08 -5.38
C SER A 346 12.68 -25.33 -4.74
N LYS A 347 12.14 -25.82 -3.61
CA LYS A 347 12.54 -27.12 -3.03
C LYS A 347 12.10 -28.32 -3.86
N VAL A 348 10.92 -28.24 -4.50
CA VAL A 348 10.36 -29.32 -5.33
C VAL A 348 10.85 -29.25 -6.78
N LEU A 349 10.93 -28.04 -7.35
CA LEU A 349 11.14 -27.78 -8.77
C LEU A 349 12.56 -27.29 -9.05
N LYS A 350 13.50 -28.24 -9.19
CA LYS A 350 14.96 -28.02 -9.34
C LYS A 350 15.38 -26.92 -10.33
N ARG A 351 14.61 -26.73 -11.42
CA ARG A 351 14.71 -25.60 -12.35
C ARG A 351 13.31 -25.27 -12.85
N HIS A 352 12.91 -24.01 -12.71
CA HIS A 352 11.65 -23.48 -13.23
C HIS A 352 11.79 -21.99 -13.55
N ARG A 353 10.90 -21.46 -14.39
CA ARG A 353 10.92 -20.05 -14.81
C ARG A 353 9.66 -19.33 -14.34
N ARG A 354 9.72 -17.99 -14.20
CA ARG A 354 8.53 -17.16 -13.99
C ARG A 354 8.52 -15.99 -14.97
N ALA A 355 7.44 -15.87 -15.73
CA ALA A 355 7.26 -14.78 -16.68
C ALA A 355 6.27 -13.74 -16.14
N PHE A 356 6.54 -12.48 -16.43
CA PHE A 356 5.65 -11.34 -16.18
C PHE A 356 5.30 -10.63 -17.48
N CYS A 357 4.06 -10.14 -17.57
CA CYS A 357 3.70 -9.07 -18.52
C CYS A 357 3.79 -7.72 -17.79
N ILE A 358 4.76 -6.89 -18.17
CA ILE A 358 4.95 -5.51 -17.65
C ILE A 358 4.87 -4.55 -18.84
N PRO A 359 3.68 -4.04 -19.21
CA PRO A 359 3.52 -3.15 -20.34
C PRO A 359 4.23 -1.81 -20.14
N GLU A 360 4.79 -1.25 -21.21
CA GLU A 360 5.50 0.04 -21.19
C GLU A 360 4.65 1.17 -20.60
N HIS A 361 3.35 1.18 -20.90
CA HIS A 361 2.42 2.18 -20.38
C HIS A 361 2.07 2.03 -18.90
N GLU A 362 2.31 0.87 -18.28
CA GLU A 362 2.20 0.68 -16.82
C GLU A 362 3.53 1.01 -16.13
N ALA A 363 4.66 0.60 -16.72
CA ALA A 363 5.99 0.98 -16.22
C ALA A 363 6.19 2.50 -16.22
N ALA A 364 5.81 3.20 -17.30
CA ALA A 364 5.92 4.65 -17.43
C ALA A 364 4.93 5.44 -16.55
N LYS A 365 3.79 4.85 -16.15
CA LYS A 365 2.81 5.46 -15.23
C LYS A 365 3.07 5.14 -13.76
N SER A 366 3.97 4.21 -13.47
CA SER A 366 4.31 3.82 -12.10
C SER A 366 5.33 4.81 -11.51
N PRO A 367 5.10 5.38 -10.33
CA PRO A 367 6.11 6.21 -9.66
C PRO A 367 7.34 5.37 -9.29
N ARG A 368 8.50 6.01 -9.13
CA ARG A 368 9.77 5.27 -9.02
C ARG A 368 9.83 4.33 -7.81
N TYR A 369 9.18 4.64 -6.69
CA TYR A 369 9.02 3.72 -5.56
C TYR A 369 8.23 2.43 -5.93
N GLU A 370 7.18 2.51 -6.78
CA GLU A 370 6.51 1.31 -7.31
C GLU A 370 7.45 0.51 -8.22
N ARG A 371 8.17 1.18 -9.11
CA ARG A 371 9.11 0.53 -10.03
C ARG A 371 10.20 -0.22 -9.25
N VAL A 372 10.68 0.35 -8.15
CA VAL A 372 11.62 -0.29 -7.20
C VAL A 372 11.03 -1.56 -6.56
N LEU A 373 9.76 -1.58 -6.14
CA LEU A 373 9.12 -2.80 -5.62
C LEU A 373 9.02 -3.91 -6.68
N MET A 374 8.76 -3.58 -7.95
CA MET A 374 8.76 -4.55 -9.04
C MET A 374 10.15 -5.16 -9.24
N LEU A 375 11.20 -4.34 -9.28
CA LEU A 375 12.59 -4.82 -9.40
C LEU A 375 12.98 -5.72 -8.20
N LEU A 376 12.57 -5.36 -6.98
CA LEU A 376 12.80 -6.19 -5.79
C LEU A 376 12.03 -7.51 -5.82
N ALA A 377 10.79 -7.55 -6.31
CA ALA A 377 10.01 -8.78 -6.43
C ALA A 377 10.64 -9.77 -7.42
N VAL A 378 11.16 -9.27 -8.55
CA VAL A 378 11.95 -10.09 -9.51
C VAL A 378 13.27 -10.53 -8.89
N THR A 379 13.97 -9.64 -8.19
CA THR A 379 15.21 -9.95 -7.45
C THR A 379 15.02 -11.09 -6.46
N LEU A 380 13.91 -11.11 -5.70
CA LEU A 380 13.57 -12.18 -4.77
C LEU A 380 13.42 -13.54 -5.46
N MET A 381 12.85 -13.57 -6.66
CA MET A 381 12.62 -14.80 -7.41
C MET A 381 13.93 -15.37 -7.96
N GLU A 382 14.79 -14.50 -8.51
CA GLU A 382 16.16 -14.86 -8.89
C GLU A 382 16.99 -15.34 -7.68
N ALA A 383 16.83 -14.73 -6.50
CA ALA A 383 17.43 -15.22 -5.25
C ALA A 383 16.94 -16.64 -4.88
N PHE A 384 15.66 -16.96 -5.13
CA PHE A 384 15.09 -18.32 -5.03
C PHE A 384 15.48 -19.25 -6.20
N GLN A 385 16.43 -18.85 -7.05
CA GLN A 385 16.93 -19.59 -8.23
C GLN A 385 15.86 -19.84 -9.30
N ILE A 386 14.89 -18.93 -9.39
CA ILE A 386 13.85 -18.90 -10.42
C ILE A 386 14.30 -17.91 -11.50
N THR A 387 14.54 -18.40 -12.71
CA THR A 387 14.87 -17.51 -13.84
C THR A 387 13.63 -16.69 -14.20
N VAL A 388 13.76 -15.37 -14.29
CA VAL A 388 12.64 -14.48 -14.62
C VAL A 388 12.67 -14.04 -16.10
N ASP A 389 11.49 -14.05 -16.71
CA ASP A 389 11.21 -13.50 -18.04
C ASP A 389 10.29 -12.28 -17.93
N VAL A 390 10.47 -11.28 -18.80
CA VAL A 390 9.57 -10.12 -18.89
C VAL A 390 9.20 -9.86 -20.35
N THR A 391 7.90 -9.73 -20.61
CA THR A 391 7.35 -9.29 -21.90
C THR A 391 6.57 -7.99 -21.72
N THR A 392 6.66 -7.09 -22.69
CA THR A 392 5.95 -5.78 -22.68
C THR A 392 4.62 -5.81 -23.42
N ASP A 393 4.30 -6.93 -24.07
CA ASP A 393 3.09 -7.16 -24.85
C ASP A 393 1.83 -7.06 -23.95
N PRO A 394 0.92 -6.10 -24.19
CA PRO A 394 -0.23 -5.84 -23.31
C PRO A 394 -1.33 -6.91 -23.41
N ASP A 395 -1.41 -7.67 -24.51
CA ASP A 395 -2.44 -8.68 -24.71
C ASP A 395 -2.16 -9.89 -23.81
N HIS A 396 -0.87 -10.25 -23.63
CA HIS A 396 -0.45 -11.21 -22.62
C HIS A 396 -0.90 -10.82 -21.19
N GLY A 397 -1.00 -9.52 -20.88
CA GLY A 397 -1.42 -9.01 -19.56
C GLY A 397 -2.88 -9.32 -19.19
N GLN A 398 -3.72 -9.57 -20.20
CA GLN A 398 -5.11 -9.98 -20.01
C GLN A 398 -5.22 -11.45 -19.58
N VAL A 399 -4.18 -12.25 -19.82
CA VAL A 399 -4.18 -13.68 -19.54
C VAL A 399 -4.04 -13.93 -18.04
N GLU A 400 -4.87 -14.85 -17.57
CA GLU A 400 -4.99 -15.30 -16.19
C GLU A 400 -3.74 -16.01 -15.65
N GLY A 401 -3.53 -16.00 -14.33
CA GLY A 401 -2.37 -16.64 -13.71
C GLY A 401 -2.38 -18.15 -13.89
N PHE A 402 -1.29 -18.73 -14.40
CA PHE A 402 -1.18 -20.18 -14.65
C PHE A 402 0.21 -20.72 -14.34
N VAL A 403 0.33 -22.04 -14.26
CA VAL A 403 1.58 -22.81 -14.20
C VAL A 403 1.56 -23.87 -15.28
N LEU A 404 2.46 -23.81 -16.25
CA LEU A 404 2.52 -24.74 -17.38
C LEU A 404 3.74 -25.66 -17.26
N GLY A 405 3.49 -26.97 -17.24
CA GLY A 405 4.51 -28.03 -17.20
C GLY A 405 3.96 -29.32 -17.82
N GLY A 406 3.64 -29.28 -19.12
CA GLY A 406 2.92 -30.35 -19.83
C GLY A 406 1.40 -30.26 -19.63
N GLU A 407 0.96 -30.48 -18.39
CA GLU A 407 -0.34 -30.01 -17.90
C GLU A 407 -0.27 -28.52 -17.51
N ALA A 408 -1.42 -27.88 -17.32
CA ALA A 408 -1.49 -26.49 -16.86
C ALA A 408 -2.46 -26.31 -15.69
N ILE A 409 -1.97 -25.70 -14.61
CA ILE A 409 -2.74 -25.34 -13.41
C ILE A 409 -3.10 -23.86 -13.50
N VAL A 410 -4.38 -23.50 -13.41
CA VAL A 410 -4.86 -22.11 -13.35
C VAL A 410 -4.99 -21.68 -11.89
N ALA A 411 -4.54 -20.47 -11.58
CA ALA A 411 -4.46 -19.92 -10.23
C ALA A 411 -4.55 -18.38 -10.26
N ASN A 412 -5.74 -17.87 -10.60
CA ASN A 412 -5.98 -16.45 -10.89
C ASN A 412 -6.71 -15.74 -9.75
N TRP A 413 -6.07 -14.75 -9.12
CA TRP A 413 -6.61 -13.96 -7.99
C TRP A 413 -6.45 -12.44 -8.21
N LEU A 414 -5.37 -12.03 -8.86
CA LEU A 414 -5.09 -10.65 -9.23
C LEU A 414 -5.78 -10.31 -10.57
N ARG A 415 -6.59 -9.23 -10.57
CA ARG A 415 -7.43 -8.82 -11.71
C ARG A 415 -8.28 -9.98 -12.28
N ALA A 416 -8.68 -10.92 -11.43
CA ALA A 416 -9.65 -11.95 -11.74
C ALA A 416 -11.08 -11.39 -11.65
N PRO A 417 -12.10 -12.02 -12.26
CA PRO A 417 -13.52 -11.62 -12.14
C PRO A 417 -14.11 -11.75 -10.72
N GLY A 418 -13.33 -12.26 -9.77
CA GLY A 418 -13.72 -12.52 -8.39
C GLY A 418 -12.51 -12.65 -7.47
N LEU A 419 -12.75 -13.22 -6.30
CA LEU A 419 -11.75 -13.51 -5.27
C LEU A 419 -10.68 -14.49 -5.80
N TRP A 420 -11.12 -15.53 -6.52
CA TRP A 420 -10.26 -16.41 -7.30
C TRP A 420 -10.99 -17.13 -8.46
N TYR A 421 -10.18 -17.66 -9.37
CA TYR A 421 -10.50 -18.78 -10.26
C TYR A 421 -9.31 -19.75 -10.29
N VAL A 422 -9.57 -21.03 -10.04
CA VAL A 422 -8.56 -22.10 -10.06
C VAL A 422 -9.04 -23.31 -10.86
N GLU A 423 -8.10 -24.01 -11.50
CA GLU A 423 -8.36 -25.23 -12.28
C GLU A 423 -7.09 -26.09 -12.36
N ALA A 424 -7.14 -27.33 -11.88
CA ALA A 424 -5.97 -28.20 -11.73
C ALA A 424 -5.44 -28.79 -13.06
N SER A 425 -6.22 -28.74 -14.15
CA SER A 425 -5.80 -29.12 -15.50
C SER A 425 -6.67 -28.37 -16.50
N ALA A 426 -6.12 -27.33 -17.13
CA ALA A 426 -6.86 -26.52 -18.10
C ALA A 426 -7.20 -27.31 -19.38
N PRO A 427 -8.31 -26.99 -20.06
CA PRO A 427 -8.71 -27.67 -21.29
C PRO A 427 -7.68 -27.51 -22.43
N PRO A 428 -7.59 -28.46 -23.38
CA PRO A 428 -6.54 -28.47 -24.41
C PRO A 428 -6.42 -27.19 -25.24
N SER A 429 -7.54 -26.56 -25.57
CA SER A 429 -7.58 -25.27 -26.29
C SER A 429 -6.89 -24.14 -25.52
N ARG A 430 -7.13 -24.06 -24.21
CA ARG A 430 -6.50 -23.05 -23.35
C ARG A 430 -5.03 -23.36 -23.07
N ARG A 431 -4.67 -24.66 -22.99
CA ARG A 431 -3.27 -25.11 -22.91
C ARG A 431 -2.44 -24.80 -24.14
N ALA A 432 -3.04 -24.68 -25.33
CA ALA A 432 -2.36 -24.16 -26.50
C ALA A 432 -1.98 -22.69 -26.29
N VAL A 433 -2.96 -21.83 -25.98
CA VAL A 433 -2.74 -20.40 -25.69
C VAL A 433 -1.66 -20.17 -24.62
N TYR A 434 -1.73 -20.89 -23.50
CA TYR A 434 -0.71 -20.81 -22.45
C TYR A 434 0.70 -21.22 -22.92
N ARG A 435 0.80 -22.21 -23.83
CA ARG A 435 2.09 -22.63 -24.41
C ARG A 435 2.66 -21.57 -25.34
N ASP A 436 1.80 -20.96 -26.15
CA ASP A 436 2.22 -19.92 -27.10
C ASP A 436 2.73 -18.68 -26.35
N ILE A 437 2.07 -18.29 -25.25
CA ILE A 437 2.52 -17.22 -24.34
C ILE A 437 3.81 -17.58 -23.63
N ALA A 438 3.91 -18.80 -23.07
CA ALA A 438 5.11 -19.26 -22.39
C ALA A 438 6.34 -19.29 -23.32
N ALA A 439 6.15 -19.71 -24.58
CA ALA A 439 7.16 -19.68 -25.62
C ALA A 439 7.50 -18.25 -26.06
N ALA A 440 6.49 -17.38 -26.23
CA ALA A 440 6.67 -15.97 -26.57
C ALA A 440 7.48 -15.21 -25.52
N ALA A 441 7.10 -15.32 -24.24
CA ALA A 441 7.82 -14.68 -23.14
C ALA A 441 9.24 -15.25 -22.96
N THR A 442 9.42 -16.56 -23.14
CA THR A 442 10.74 -17.21 -23.08
C THR A 442 11.68 -16.77 -24.21
N SER A 443 11.18 -16.69 -25.44
CA SER A 443 12.00 -16.40 -26.64
C SER A 443 12.20 -14.91 -26.94
N ARG A 444 11.40 -14.05 -26.31
CA ARG A 444 11.41 -12.59 -26.51
C ARG A 444 11.35 -11.83 -25.18
N SER A 445 12.02 -12.36 -24.15
CA SER A 445 12.16 -11.67 -22.86
C SER A 445 13.02 -10.41 -23.04
N ILE A 446 12.47 -9.24 -22.72
CA ILE A 446 13.18 -7.95 -22.85
C ILE A 446 14.36 -7.80 -21.88
N ILE A 447 14.50 -8.73 -20.93
CA ILE A 447 15.60 -8.79 -19.97
C ILE A 447 16.51 -10.01 -20.18
N ASP A 448 16.42 -10.72 -21.31
CA ASP A 448 17.23 -11.92 -21.55
C ASP A 448 18.72 -11.58 -21.52
N GLN A 449 19.43 -12.17 -20.56
CA GLN A 449 20.84 -11.96 -20.25
C GLN A 449 21.42 -13.20 -19.54
N PRO A 450 22.71 -13.53 -19.74
CA PRO A 450 23.30 -14.77 -19.24
C PRO A 450 23.39 -14.82 -17.71
N THR A 451 23.83 -13.74 -17.04
CA THR A 451 23.91 -13.69 -15.57
C THR A 451 22.69 -13.03 -14.96
N THR A 452 22.34 -13.43 -13.74
CA THR A 452 21.26 -12.80 -12.96
C THR A 452 21.50 -11.31 -12.75
N ALA A 453 22.74 -10.89 -12.46
CA ALA A 453 23.07 -9.48 -12.28
C ALA A 453 22.76 -8.67 -13.55
N ARG A 454 23.05 -9.22 -14.73
CA ARG A 454 22.69 -8.58 -16.02
C ARG A 454 21.18 -8.59 -16.29
N ARG A 455 20.43 -9.64 -15.93
CA ARG A 455 18.95 -9.63 -16.02
C ARG A 455 18.33 -8.55 -15.13
N LEU A 456 18.85 -8.38 -13.92
CA LEU A 456 18.40 -7.34 -12.98
C LEU A 456 18.84 -5.94 -13.41
N GLU A 457 20.03 -5.77 -14.00
CA GLU A 457 20.49 -4.51 -14.61
C GLU A 457 19.62 -4.12 -15.82
N ALA A 458 19.29 -5.08 -16.69
CA ALA A 458 18.39 -4.87 -17.83
C ALA A 458 16.96 -4.49 -17.38
N LEU A 459 16.44 -5.17 -16.35
CA LEU A 459 15.14 -4.81 -15.75
C LEU A 459 15.17 -3.43 -15.09
N ALA A 460 16.25 -3.07 -14.38
CA ALA A 460 16.42 -1.75 -13.81
C ALA A 460 16.47 -0.66 -14.90
N GLY A 461 17.13 -0.92 -16.03
CA GLY A 461 17.13 -0.04 -17.21
C GLY A 461 15.72 0.14 -17.80
N TYR A 462 14.99 -0.97 -18.02
CA TYR A 462 13.61 -0.93 -18.51
C TYR A 462 12.64 -0.17 -17.57
N LEU A 463 12.81 -0.35 -16.26
CA LEU A 463 12.02 0.30 -15.23
C LEU A 463 12.49 1.73 -14.90
N ASP A 464 13.47 2.29 -15.62
CA ASP A 464 14.04 3.63 -15.35
C ASP A 464 14.47 3.77 -13.87
N ILE A 465 15.31 2.83 -13.44
CA ILE A 465 15.91 2.77 -12.10
C ILE A 465 17.43 2.85 -12.27
N PRO A 466 18.10 3.92 -11.79
CA PRO A 466 19.55 4.03 -11.89
C PRO A 466 20.27 2.91 -11.12
N TRP A 467 20.76 1.89 -11.85
CA TRP A 467 21.26 0.64 -11.28
C TRP A 467 22.33 0.84 -10.20
N ARG A 468 23.29 1.76 -10.41
CA ARG A 468 24.32 2.10 -9.40
C ARG A 468 23.74 2.62 -8.08
N TRP A 469 22.69 3.44 -8.12
CA TRP A 469 21.99 3.91 -6.92
C TRP A 469 21.24 2.74 -6.26
N PHE A 470 20.48 1.97 -7.03
CA PHE A 470 19.71 0.85 -6.49
C PHE A 470 20.62 -0.19 -5.79
N ARG A 471 21.75 -0.55 -6.41
CA ARG A 471 22.74 -1.44 -5.81
C ARG A 471 23.33 -0.87 -4.52
N LYS A 472 23.77 0.40 -4.51
CA LYS A 472 24.28 1.08 -3.31
C LYS A 472 23.27 1.01 -2.16
N ARG A 473 22.03 1.42 -2.42
CA ARG A 473 20.95 1.46 -1.42
C ARG A 473 20.54 0.08 -0.92
N CYS A 474 20.53 -0.94 -1.79
CA CYS A 474 20.33 -2.33 -1.36
C CYS A 474 21.45 -2.82 -0.44
N THR A 475 22.72 -2.52 -0.75
CA THR A 475 23.85 -2.85 0.13
C THR A 475 23.72 -2.17 1.49
N GLU A 476 23.44 -0.87 1.52
CA GLU A 476 23.26 -0.10 2.76
C GLU A 476 22.12 -0.66 3.63
N LEU A 477 20.94 -0.92 3.05
CA LEU A 477 19.83 -1.50 3.81
C LEU A 477 20.06 -2.97 4.19
N SER A 478 20.79 -3.76 3.39
CA SER A 478 21.09 -5.17 3.73
C SER A 478 21.95 -5.34 4.98
N ALA A 479 22.70 -4.30 5.37
CA ALA A 479 23.52 -4.31 6.58
C ALA A 479 22.70 -4.12 7.88
N VAL A 480 21.48 -3.58 7.79
CA VAL A 480 20.65 -3.18 8.95
C VAL A 480 19.22 -3.74 8.95
N GLY A 481 18.71 -4.20 7.81
CA GLY A 481 17.36 -4.75 7.62
C GLY A 481 16.27 -3.69 7.42
N ALA A 482 15.16 -4.07 6.78
CA ALA A 482 14.05 -3.16 6.52
C ALA A 482 13.12 -2.93 7.72
N SER A 483 13.18 -3.79 8.74
CA SER A 483 12.30 -3.76 9.92
C SER A 483 12.45 -2.50 10.78
N GLY A 484 13.60 -1.82 10.72
CA GLY A 484 13.81 -0.52 11.38
C GLY A 484 13.08 0.65 10.70
N ILE A 485 12.81 0.57 9.40
CA ILE A 485 11.99 1.57 8.66
C ILE A 485 10.51 1.35 8.97
N ALA A 486 10.05 0.10 8.87
CA ALA A 486 8.67 -0.28 9.17
C ALA A 486 8.61 -1.75 9.58
N GLN A 487 8.29 -2.02 10.85
CA GLN A 487 8.05 -3.38 11.34
C GLN A 487 6.60 -3.78 11.03
N PRO A 488 6.33 -4.86 10.25
CA PRO A 488 4.97 -5.39 10.13
C PRO A 488 4.44 -5.86 11.49
N ARG A 489 3.16 -5.57 11.76
CA ARG A 489 2.45 -5.88 13.00
C ARG A 489 1.46 -7.03 12.80
N SER A 490 0.86 -7.15 11.61
CA SER A 490 0.05 -8.31 11.23
C SER A 490 0.90 -9.58 11.13
N ARG A 491 0.41 -10.65 11.77
CA ARG A 491 0.97 -12.03 11.72
C ARG A 491 1.08 -12.61 10.29
N LEU A 492 0.36 -12.02 9.33
CA LEU A 492 0.31 -12.47 7.94
C LEU A 492 1.46 -11.88 7.09
N LEU A 493 2.26 -10.99 7.68
CA LEU A 493 3.34 -10.25 7.03
C LEU A 493 4.72 -10.55 7.63
N SER A 494 5.77 -10.34 6.84
CA SER A 494 7.18 -10.48 7.25
C SER A 494 8.08 -9.65 6.35
N THR A 495 9.19 -9.10 6.86
CA THR A 495 10.21 -8.45 6.03
C THR A 495 11.13 -9.45 5.30
N MET A 496 11.06 -10.75 5.63
CA MET A 496 12.03 -11.77 5.20
C MET A 496 12.22 -11.87 3.67
N GLY A 497 11.19 -11.60 2.86
CA GLY A 497 11.33 -11.54 1.40
C GLY A 497 12.07 -10.30 0.90
N LEU A 498 11.72 -9.14 1.46
CA LEU A 498 12.40 -7.87 1.20
C LEU A 498 13.87 -7.90 1.66
N ASP A 499 14.15 -8.36 2.88
CA ASP A 499 15.51 -8.46 3.42
C ASP A 499 16.38 -9.43 2.59
N LEU A 500 15.81 -10.54 2.11
CA LEU A 500 16.46 -11.48 1.20
C LEU A 500 16.77 -10.83 -0.16
N ALA A 501 15.82 -10.07 -0.73
CA ALA A 501 16.04 -9.37 -2.01
C ALA A 501 17.16 -8.32 -1.90
N LEU A 502 17.14 -7.49 -0.85
CA LEU A 502 18.17 -6.48 -0.57
C LEU A 502 19.56 -7.14 -0.42
N SER A 503 19.63 -8.19 0.41
CA SER A 503 20.86 -8.98 0.63
C SER A 503 21.38 -9.65 -0.63
N TYR A 504 20.47 -10.09 -1.52
CA TYR A 504 20.86 -10.72 -2.77
C TYR A 504 21.55 -9.72 -3.72
N VAL A 505 21.00 -8.51 -3.90
CA VAL A 505 21.64 -7.43 -4.70
C VAL A 505 23.00 -7.05 -4.13
N ALA A 506 23.10 -6.99 -2.80
CA ALA A 506 24.35 -6.73 -2.07
C ALA A 506 25.36 -7.89 -2.18
N SER A 507 24.95 -9.06 -2.66
CA SER A 507 25.84 -10.22 -2.88
C SER A 507 26.38 -10.33 -4.31
N LEU A 508 25.77 -9.67 -5.31
CA LEU A 508 26.02 -9.93 -6.73
C LEU A 508 27.51 -9.86 -7.14
N ASP A 509 28.28 -8.86 -6.69
CA ASP A 509 29.72 -8.75 -7.03
C ASP A 509 30.55 -9.92 -6.48
N ARG A 510 30.13 -10.52 -5.36
CA ARG A 510 30.78 -11.71 -4.77
C ARG A 510 30.42 -12.99 -5.51
N ASN A 511 29.34 -12.98 -6.30
CA ASN A 511 28.85 -14.12 -7.07
C ASN A 511 29.29 -14.06 -8.55
N GLU A 512 29.74 -12.92 -9.07
CA GLU A 512 30.33 -12.79 -10.42
C GLU A 512 31.86 -13.03 -10.45
N GLY A 513 32.49 -13.26 -9.29
CA GLY A 513 33.93 -13.53 -9.13
C GLY A 513 34.28 -14.96 -8.69
N ALA A 514 33.40 -15.94 -8.95
CA ALA A 514 33.50 -17.33 -8.48
C ALA A 514 33.30 -18.34 -9.62
#